data_AF-A0AAV1D2G7-F1
#
_entry.id   AF-A0AAV1D2G7-F1
#
_cell.length_a   1.000
_cell.length_b   1.000
_cell.length_c   1.000
_cell.angle_alpha   90.00
_cell.angle_beta   90.00
_cell.angle_gamma   90.00
#
_symmetry.space_group_name_H-M   'P 1'
#
loop_
_entity.id
_entity.type
_entity.pdbx_description
1 polymer ?
#
loop_
_entity_poly.entity_id
_entity_poly.type
_entity_poly.pdbx_seq_one_letter_code
_entity_poly.pdbx_strand_id
1 'polypeptide(L)'
;MASQKAPNLPIIDISKAKRTSGTPSWLESCATIRHALEEYGCFLALYDEIASKLKNEVFDLARELFDLPLETKIKNTRNMIDGYIGQLPNAPLHESTGITEATTDEGVEYFTNLMWPTGNDRFRNAISSYAKLVGELENLLNKMVFESYGAGKYIEQHIESTTCVLRLFSYKPFQEGLENGEIGTNIHTDKGFLSIIHQKGVNGLRVQTRDGQWIHVDFPPDSFVIMAGDAYEAWSNGRIYSAKHQVIMTGDQPRYSVILFSFKEGTVEIPEEVVDEEHPLQYKPFENMELLQYYYSGTPSDMSGSAAKSFCGITA
;
A
#
# COMPACT_ATOMS: atom_id res chain seq x y z
N MET A 1 -30.34 -24.13 6.43
CA MET A 1 -28.89 -23.84 6.45
C MET A 1 -28.75 -22.36 6.15
N ALA A 2 -28.30 -21.54 7.11
CA ALA A 2 -28.01 -20.15 6.83
C ALA A 2 -26.79 -20.11 5.91
N SER A 3 -26.93 -19.50 4.72
CA SER A 3 -25.80 -19.19 3.85
C SER A 3 -24.84 -18.31 4.65
N GLN A 4 -23.71 -18.86 5.10
CA GLN A 4 -22.64 -18.04 5.66
C GLN A 4 -22.22 -17.07 4.56
N LYS A 5 -22.47 -15.78 4.79
CA LYS A 5 -22.04 -14.70 3.91
C LYS A 5 -20.52 -14.75 3.91
N ALA A 6 -19.88 -14.78 2.74
CA ALA A 6 -18.43 -14.73 2.65
C ALA A 6 -17.89 -13.52 3.44
N PRO A 7 -16.75 -13.65 4.13
CA PRO A 7 -16.15 -12.55 4.85
C PRO A 7 -15.80 -11.43 3.85
N ASN A 8 -16.20 -10.20 4.18
CA ASN A 8 -15.95 -9.00 3.37
C ASN A 8 -15.18 -7.98 4.21
N LEU A 9 -14.31 -7.21 3.57
CA LEU A 9 -13.62 -6.11 4.23
C LEU A 9 -14.63 -5.01 4.63
N PRO A 10 -14.39 -4.31 5.76
CA PRO A 10 -15.17 -3.15 6.11
C PRO A 10 -15.02 -2.04 5.05
N ILE A 11 -16.12 -1.35 4.75
CA ILE A 11 -16.14 -0.18 3.88
C ILE A 11 -16.33 1.05 4.76
N ILE A 12 -15.39 1.99 4.70
CA ILE A 12 -15.36 3.21 5.50
C ILE A 12 -15.44 4.41 4.56
N ASP A 13 -16.39 5.30 4.82
CA ASP A 13 -16.56 6.53 4.06
C ASP A 13 -15.72 7.65 4.68
N ILE A 14 -14.53 7.88 4.13
CA ILE A 14 -13.58 8.88 4.61
C ILE A 14 -14.04 10.30 4.25
N SER A 15 -14.80 10.47 3.16
CA SER A 15 -15.38 11.75 2.77
C SER A 15 -16.33 12.34 3.81
N LYS A 16 -16.99 11.48 4.58
CA LYS A 16 -17.87 11.90 5.69
C LYS A 16 -17.11 12.27 6.97
N ALA A 17 -15.82 11.96 7.07
CA ALA A 17 -15.03 12.32 8.23
C ALA A 17 -14.92 13.84 8.31
N LYS A 18 -15.59 14.43 9.31
CA LYS A 18 -15.41 15.86 9.61
C LYS A 18 -13.98 16.07 10.05
N ARG A 19 -13.18 16.74 9.22
CA ARG A 19 -11.73 16.99 9.41
C ARG A 19 -11.37 17.84 10.64
N THR A 20 -12.34 18.12 11.50
CA THR A 20 -12.13 18.83 12.77
C THR A 20 -11.81 17.81 13.85
N SER A 21 -10.51 17.69 14.15
CA SER A 21 -10.00 16.85 15.24
C SER A 21 -10.70 17.18 16.57
N GLY A 22 -10.89 16.16 17.41
CA GLY A 22 -11.55 16.25 18.71
C GLY A 22 -13.09 16.28 18.70
N THR A 23 -13.75 16.34 17.54
CA THR A 23 -15.21 16.22 17.47
C THR A 23 -15.68 14.77 17.72
N PRO A 24 -16.89 14.53 18.25
CA PRO A 24 -17.39 13.16 18.46
C PRO A 24 -17.36 12.30 17.19
N SER A 25 -17.76 12.86 16.04
CA SER A 25 -17.73 12.17 14.74
C SER A 25 -16.31 11.85 14.27
N TRP A 26 -15.34 12.71 14.59
CA TRP A 26 -13.94 12.45 14.28
C TRP A 26 -13.42 11.27 15.11
N LEU A 27 -13.65 11.29 16.42
CA LEU A 27 -13.23 10.22 17.34
C LEU A 27 -13.86 8.86 16.97
N GLU A 28 -15.13 8.85 16.57
CA GLU A 28 -15.81 7.66 16.05
C GLU A 28 -15.14 7.12 14.78
N SER A 29 -14.79 8.02 13.85
CA SER A 29 -14.10 7.65 12.62
C SER A 29 -12.69 7.11 12.91
N CYS A 30 -11.94 7.74 13.81
CA CYS A 30 -10.63 7.28 14.28
C CYS A 30 -10.71 5.87 14.89
N ALA A 31 -11.70 5.63 15.77
CA ALA A 31 -11.91 4.33 16.38
C ALA A 31 -12.29 3.25 15.35
N THR A 32 -13.10 3.60 14.36
CA THR A 32 -13.52 2.70 13.28
C THR A 32 -12.34 2.29 12.39
N ILE A 33 -11.50 3.26 11.99
CA ILE A 33 -10.30 3.01 11.19
C ILE A 33 -9.30 2.16 11.98
N ARG A 34 -9.03 2.51 13.24
CA ARG A 34 -8.15 1.73 14.11
C ARG A 34 -8.63 0.28 14.20
N HIS A 35 -9.90 0.07 14.52
CA HIS A 35 -10.47 -1.26 14.64
C HIS A 35 -10.32 -2.07 13.35
N ALA A 36 -10.56 -1.45 12.19
CA ALA A 36 -10.40 -2.12 10.91
C ALA A 36 -8.94 -2.56 10.65
N LEU A 37 -7.96 -1.72 11.01
CA LEU A 37 -6.54 -2.06 10.89
C LEU A 37 -6.07 -3.10 11.93
N GLU A 38 -6.60 -3.09 13.14
CA GLU A 38 -6.29 -4.10 14.17
C GLU A 38 -6.85 -5.48 13.81
N GLU A 39 -8.07 -5.52 13.28
CA GLU A 39 -8.79 -6.77 13.01
C GLU A 39 -8.43 -7.37 11.64
N TYR A 40 -8.45 -6.54 10.59
CA TYR A 40 -8.31 -6.99 9.19
C TYR A 40 -6.97 -6.61 8.58
N GLY A 41 -6.25 -5.65 9.17
CA GLY A 41 -5.05 -5.06 8.57
C GLY A 41 -5.31 -4.17 7.35
N CYS A 42 -6.57 -4.09 6.91
CA CYS A 42 -6.97 -3.30 5.77
C CYS A 42 -8.47 -3.01 5.76
N PHE A 43 -8.88 -2.06 4.92
CA PHE A 43 -10.29 -1.75 4.68
C PHE A 43 -10.47 -1.07 3.32
N LEU A 44 -11.71 -1.00 2.85
CA LEU A 44 -12.09 -0.23 1.67
C LEU A 44 -12.45 1.20 2.08
N ALA A 45 -11.82 2.19 1.49
CA ALA A 45 -12.10 3.61 1.70
C ALA A 45 -12.89 4.21 0.52
N LEU A 46 -13.99 4.88 0.82
CA LEU A 46 -14.64 5.81 -0.10
C LEU A 46 -14.04 7.20 0.10
N TYR A 47 -13.57 7.81 -0.97
CA TYR A 47 -12.92 9.13 -0.96
C TYR A 47 -13.18 9.91 -2.26
N ASP A 48 -13.92 11.01 -2.13
CA ASP A 48 -14.50 11.82 -3.22
C ASP A 48 -13.69 13.07 -3.58
N GLU A 49 -12.66 13.41 -2.79
CA GLU A 49 -11.77 14.56 -3.03
C GLU A 49 -10.90 14.39 -4.28
N ILE A 50 -10.75 13.16 -4.75
CA ILE A 50 -10.07 12.85 -6.00
C ILE A 50 -11.11 12.64 -7.09
N ALA A 51 -11.18 13.59 -8.03
CA ALA A 51 -12.13 13.54 -9.13
C ALA A 51 -12.00 12.27 -9.96
N SER A 52 -13.13 11.61 -10.28
CA SER A 52 -13.15 10.38 -11.10
C SER A 52 -12.48 10.55 -12.47
N LYS A 53 -12.46 11.78 -13.02
CA LYS A 53 -11.70 12.10 -14.25
C LYS A 53 -10.20 11.86 -14.07
N LEU A 54 -9.61 12.37 -12.98
CA LEU A 54 -8.19 12.20 -12.69
C LEU A 54 -7.87 10.74 -12.39
N LYS A 55 -8.71 10.06 -11.59
CA LYS A 55 -8.62 8.62 -11.33
C LYS A 55 -8.52 7.80 -12.63
N ASN A 56 -9.39 8.08 -13.60
CA ASN A 56 -9.39 7.39 -14.88
C ASN A 56 -8.19 7.75 -15.75
N GLU A 57 -7.81 9.03 -15.81
CA GLU A 57 -6.67 9.50 -16.59
C GLU A 57 -5.36 8.84 -16.14
N VAL A 58 -5.17 8.64 -14.83
CA VAL A 58 -4.00 7.94 -14.28
C VAL A 58 -3.89 6.51 -14.80
N PHE A 59 -5.00 5.79 -14.96
CA PHE A 59 -4.97 4.44 -15.55
C PHE A 59 -4.72 4.43 -17.05
N ASP A 60 -5.23 5.42 -17.78
CA ASP A 60 -4.91 5.57 -19.20
C ASP A 60 -3.42 5.84 -19.40
N LEU A 61 -2.84 6.69 -18.55
CA LEU A 61 -1.40 6.98 -18.52
C LEU A 61 -0.56 5.79 -18.05
N ALA A 62 -1.06 4.97 -17.12
CA ALA A 62 -0.42 3.73 -16.71
C ALA A 62 -0.29 2.77 -17.90
N ARG A 63 -1.36 2.61 -18.70
CA ARG A 63 -1.30 1.81 -19.93
C ARG A 63 -0.27 2.38 -20.91
N GLU A 64 -0.28 3.69 -21.18
CA GLU A 64 0.70 4.34 -22.06
C GLU A 64 2.15 4.14 -21.59
N LEU A 65 2.38 4.17 -20.27
CA LEU A 65 3.68 3.87 -19.66
C LEU A 65 4.12 2.42 -19.92
N PHE A 66 3.21 1.46 -19.75
CA PHE A 66 3.53 0.04 -19.96
C PHE A 66 3.61 -0.36 -21.43
N ASP A 67 3.06 0.43 -22.34
CA ASP A 67 3.22 0.29 -23.79
C ASP A 67 4.60 0.79 -24.30
N LEU A 68 5.38 1.49 -23.45
CA LEU A 68 6.75 1.87 -23.80
C LEU A 68 7.64 0.64 -24.05
N PRO A 69 8.68 0.77 -24.91
CA PRO A 69 9.66 -0.29 -25.11
C PRO A 69 10.31 -0.73 -23.80
N LEU A 70 10.62 -2.02 -23.70
CA LEU A 70 11.25 -2.59 -22.51
C LEU A 70 12.56 -1.87 -22.17
N GLU A 71 13.38 -1.54 -23.18
CA GLU A 71 14.65 -0.81 -22.99
C GLU A 71 14.47 0.58 -22.36
N THR A 72 13.28 1.17 -22.45
CA THR A 72 12.94 2.42 -21.78
C THR A 72 12.50 2.15 -20.34
N LYS A 73 11.59 1.20 -20.13
CA LYS A 73 11.06 0.87 -18.79
C LYS A 73 12.16 0.42 -17.83
N ILE A 74 13.12 -0.39 -18.30
CA ILE A 74 14.24 -0.87 -17.47
C ILE A 74 15.25 0.22 -17.11
N LYS A 75 15.14 1.46 -17.63
CA LYS A 75 16.03 2.56 -17.21
C LYS A 75 15.78 2.97 -15.76
N ASN A 76 14.60 2.67 -15.22
CA ASN A 76 14.32 2.90 -13.82
C ASN A 76 14.94 1.80 -12.96
N THR A 77 16.21 1.97 -12.60
CA THR A 77 16.99 1.01 -11.81
C THR A 77 17.44 1.58 -10.46
N ARG A 78 16.85 2.70 -10.00
CA ARG A 78 17.37 3.47 -8.86
C ARG A 78 17.57 2.60 -7.61
N ASN A 79 16.57 1.79 -7.25
CA ASN A 79 16.68 0.78 -6.21
C ASN A 79 15.52 -0.25 -6.30
N MET A 80 15.50 -1.22 -5.38
CA MET A 80 14.43 -2.23 -5.30
C MET A 80 13.06 -1.68 -4.88
N ILE A 81 12.97 -0.40 -4.49
CA ILE A 81 11.78 0.25 -3.96
C ILE A 81 10.97 0.86 -5.11
N ASP A 82 11.65 1.52 -6.05
CA ASP A 82 11.03 2.21 -7.18
C ASP A 82 11.36 1.61 -8.55
N GLY A 83 12.35 0.73 -8.63
CA GLY A 83 12.81 0.18 -9.91
C GLY A 83 11.74 -0.61 -10.67
N TYR A 84 12.00 -0.77 -11.97
CA TYR A 84 11.23 -1.64 -12.84
C TYR A 84 11.33 -3.10 -12.37
N ILE A 85 10.17 -3.75 -12.24
CA ILE A 85 10.05 -5.16 -11.90
C ILE A 85 9.13 -5.82 -12.91
N GLY A 86 9.64 -6.82 -13.64
CA GLY A 86 8.88 -7.60 -14.59
C GLY A 86 9.65 -8.85 -15.00
N GLN A 87 9.04 -9.69 -15.84
CA GLN A 87 9.67 -10.94 -16.33
C GLN A 87 10.09 -11.91 -15.21
N LEU A 88 9.30 -11.94 -14.13
CA LEU A 88 9.53 -12.81 -12.99
C LEU A 88 9.01 -14.23 -13.29
N PRO A 89 9.85 -15.28 -13.22
CA PRO A 89 9.40 -16.65 -13.48
C PRO A 89 8.27 -17.12 -12.53
N ASN A 90 8.27 -16.63 -11.29
CA ASN A 90 7.28 -16.96 -10.26
C ASN A 90 6.09 -15.97 -10.21
N ALA A 91 6.04 -14.96 -11.08
CA ALA A 91 4.92 -14.04 -11.25
C ALA A 91 4.91 -13.50 -12.69
N PRO A 92 4.71 -14.37 -13.69
CA PRO A 92 4.97 -14.03 -15.10
C PRO A 92 4.02 -12.99 -15.68
N LEU A 93 2.89 -12.73 -15.00
CA LEU A 93 1.90 -11.73 -15.41
C LEU A 93 2.24 -10.32 -14.92
N HIS A 94 3.16 -10.20 -13.96
CA HIS A 94 3.50 -8.97 -13.28
C HIS A 94 4.41 -8.05 -14.08
N GLU A 95 4.06 -6.77 -14.14
CA GLU A 95 4.96 -5.70 -14.51
C GLU A 95 4.67 -4.45 -13.65
N SER A 96 5.70 -3.83 -13.08
CA SER A 96 5.53 -2.60 -12.31
C SER A 96 6.75 -1.69 -12.35
N THR A 97 6.54 -0.41 -12.08
CA THR A 97 7.59 0.60 -11.92
C THR A 97 7.11 1.67 -10.95
N GLY A 98 8.02 2.19 -10.14
CA GLY A 98 7.75 3.18 -9.10
C GLY A 98 8.33 4.55 -9.40
N ILE A 99 7.74 5.54 -8.74
CA ILE A 99 8.18 6.93 -8.70
C ILE A 99 8.53 7.22 -7.24
N THR A 100 9.82 7.37 -6.94
CA THR A 100 10.28 7.84 -5.61
C THR A 100 9.93 9.30 -5.42
N GLU A 101 9.62 9.70 -4.19
CA GLU A 101 9.19 11.06 -3.84
C GLU A 101 8.00 11.51 -4.70
N ALA A 102 7.04 10.61 -4.94
CA ALA A 102 5.97 10.87 -5.90
C ALA A 102 5.06 12.06 -5.53
N THR A 103 5.09 12.49 -4.27
CA THR A 103 4.35 13.66 -3.76
C THR A 103 5.07 14.99 -4.03
N THR A 104 6.29 14.97 -4.56
CA THR A 104 7.06 16.16 -4.97
C THR A 104 7.02 16.34 -6.49
N ASP A 105 7.18 17.58 -6.96
CA ASP A 105 7.23 17.83 -8.40
C ASP A 105 8.54 17.30 -9.00
N GLU A 106 9.63 17.36 -8.22
CA GLU A 106 10.96 16.88 -8.58
C GLU A 106 10.97 15.36 -8.83
N GLY A 107 10.35 14.57 -7.96
CA GLY A 107 10.28 13.10 -8.09
C GLY A 107 9.54 12.69 -9.36
N VAL A 108 8.39 13.31 -9.62
CA VAL A 108 7.57 13.04 -10.81
C VAL A 108 8.24 13.55 -12.09
N GLU A 109 8.86 14.73 -12.05
CA GLU A 109 9.61 15.27 -13.20
C GLU A 109 10.80 14.39 -13.57
N TYR A 110 11.59 13.95 -12.57
CA TYR A 110 12.69 13.04 -12.80
C TYR A 110 12.24 11.76 -13.50
N PHE A 111 11.19 11.11 -12.98
CA PHE A 111 10.64 9.90 -13.58
C PHE A 111 10.09 10.15 -14.99
N THR A 112 9.39 11.27 -15.19
CA THR A 112 8.83 11.63 -16.49
C THR A 112 9.93 11.79 -17.54
N ASN A 113 11.01 12.50 -17.20
CA ASN A 113 12.16 12.70 -18.10
C ASN A 113 12.91 11.38 -18.38
N LEU A 114 12.92 10.45 -17.44
CA LEU A 114 13.51 9.13 -17.61
C LEU A 114 12.74 8.27 -18.62
N MET A 115 11.40 8.28 -18.54
CA MET A 115 10.52 7.51 -19.42
C MET A 115 10.29 8.19 -20.78
N TRP A 116 10.19 9.51 -20.79
CA TRP A 116 9.97 10.35 -21.97
C TRP A 116 11.02 11.46 -22.03
N PRO A 117 12.20 11.23 -22.66
CA PRO A 117 13.26 12.24 -22.74
C PRO A 117 12.88 13.52 -23.50
N THR A 118 11.83 13.48 -24.32
CA THR A 118 11.26 14.64 -25.01
C THR A 118 10.19 15.37 -24.19
N GLY A 119 9.94 14.94 -22.95
CA GLY A 119 8.88 15.44 -22.09
C GLY A 119 7.52 14.76 -22.30
N ASN A 120 6.71 14.75 -21.24
CA ASN A 120 5.31 14.33 -21.26
C ASN A 120 4.53 15.10 -20.17
N ASP A 121 4.13 16.33 -20.49
CA ASP A 121 3.45 17.22 -19.54
C ASP A 121 2.13 16.63 -19.02
N ARG A 122 1.40 15.89 -19.87
CA ARG A 122 0.16 15.24 -19.47
C ARG A 122 0.41 14.20 -18.39
N PHE A 123 1.40 13.33 -18.57
CA PHE A 123 1.81 12.36 -17.57
C PHE A 123 2.26 13.05 -16.29
N ARG A 124 3.22 13.99 -16.39
CA ARG A 124 3.78 14.70 -15.23
C ARG A 124 2.69 15.37 -14.40
N ASN A 125 1.82 16.16 -15.04
CA ASN A 125 0.83 16.97 -14.35
C ASN A 125 -0.26 16.11 -13.69
N ALA A 126 -0.74 15.08 -14.38
CA ALA A 126 -1.77 14.18 -13.85
C ALA A 126 -1.22 13.32 -12.70
N ILE A 127 -0.03 12.75 -12.85
CA ILE A 127 0.59 11.90 -11.82
C ILE A 127 0.99 12.72 -10.60
N SER A 128 1.58 13.93 -10.77
CA SER A 128 1.87 14.83 -9.64
C SER A 128 0.60 15.22 -8.88
N SER A 129 -0.45 15.62 -9.60
CA SER A 129 -1.73 15.98 -8.98
C SER A 129 -2.35 14.79 -8.22
N TYR A 130 -2.35 13.61 -8.84
CA TYR A 130 -2.90 12.40 -8.23
C TYR A 130 -2.10 11.97 -6.99
N ALA A 131 -0.78 11.90 -7.10
CA ALA A 131 0.09 11.48 -6.01
C ALA A 131 -0.01 12.41 -4.79
N LYS A 132 -0.06 13.73 -5.00
CA LYS A 132 -0.29 14.72 -3.94
C LYS A 132 -1.62 14.49 -3.22
N LEU A 133 -2.73 14.32 -3.96
CA LEU A 133 -4.05 14.08 -3.35
C LEU A 133 -4.14 12.73 -2.61
N VAL A 134 -3.48 11.68 -3.10
CA VAL A 134 -3.42 10.40 -2.39
C VAL A 134 -2.51 10.51 -1.17
N GLY A 135 -1.44 11.31 -1.23
CA GLY A 135 -0.60 11.64 -0.07
C GLY A 135 -1.34 12.43 1.00
N GLU A 136 -2.26 13.32 0.63
CA GLU A 136 -3.16 13.99 1.60
C GLU A 136 -4.09 12.99 2.31
N LEU A 137 -4.60 11.98 1.58
CA LEU A 137 -5.36 10.89 2.18
C LEU A 137 -4.50 10.06 3.14
N GLU A 138 -3.27 9.76 2.76
CA GLU A 138 -2.29 9.06 3.62
C GLU A 138 -2.07 9.81 4.94
N ASN A 139 -1.76 11.10 4.86
CA ASN A 139 -1.56 11.97 6.02
C ASN A 139 -2.81 12.02 6.92
N LEU A 140 -4.00 12.12 6.31
CA LEU A 140 -5.27 12.12 7.04
C LEU A 140 -5.49 10.81 7.81
N LEU A 141 -5.25 9.67 7.17
CA LEU A 141 -5.42 8.35 7.77
C LEU A 141 -4.44 8.14 8.93
N ASN A 142 -3.16 8.49 8.75
CA ASN A 142 -2.19 8.41 9.84
C ASN A 142 -2.55 9.32 11.00
N LYS A 143 -3.00 10.54 10.74
CA LYS A 143 -3.47 11.43 11.81
C LYS A 143 -4.59 10.79 12.63
N MET A 144 -5.59 10.20 11.97
CA MET A 144 -6.71 9.55 12.64
C MET A 144 -6.25 8.35 13.50
N VAL A 145 -5.35 7.53 12.98
CA VAL A 145 -4.82 6.36 13.69
C VAL A 145 -3.93 6.79 14.86
N PHE A 146 -3.01 7.73 14.67
CA PHE A 146 -2.14 8.25 15.74
C PHE A 146 -2.96 8.85 16.88
N GLU A 147 -3.96 9.67 16.56
CA GLU A 147 -4.87 10.22 17.57
C GLU A 147 -5.70 9.13 18.28
N SER A 148 -6.12 8.07 17.56
CA SER A 148 -6.87 6.96 18.15
C SER A 148 -6.07 6.17 19.21
N TYR A 149 -4.74 6.15 19.09
CA TYR A 149 -3.83 5.54 20.07
C TYR A 149 -3.36 6.53 21.15
N GLY A 150 -3.82 7.78 21.15
CA GLY A 150 -3.28 8.82 22.03
C GLY A 150 -1.88 9.30 21.64
N ALA A 151 -1.31 8.78 20.55
CA ALA A 151 0.00 9.08 20.00
C ALA A 151 -0.01 10.31 19.06
N GLY A 152 -1.05 11.15 19.14
CA GLY A 152 -1.24 12.30 18.25
C GLY A 152 -0.09 13.31 18.27
N LYS A 153 0.70 13.38 19.36
CA LYS A 153 1.87 14.25 19.48
C LYS A 153 3.01 13.91 18.50
N TYR A 154 3.01 12.70 17.92
CA TYR A 154 4.06 12.24 17.00
C TYR A 154 3.71 12.45 15.51
N ILE A 155 2.50 12.92 15.19
CA ILE A 155 2.02 12.95 13.80
C ILE A 155 2.82 13.89 12.90
N GLU A 156 3.18 15.08 13.39
CA GLU A 156 3.93 16.08 12.60
C GLU A 156 5.30 15.51 12.20
N GLN A 157 6.03 14.97 13.18
CA GLN A 157 7.32 14.30 12.94
C GLN A 157 7.16 13.10 11.99
N HIS A 158 6.09 12.32 12.12
CA HIS A 158 5.83 11.19 11.23
C HIS A 158 5.65 11.65 9.78
N ILE A 159 4.80 12.66 9.53
CA ILE A 159 4.55 13.21 8.20
C ILE A 159 5.82 13.80 7.59
N GLU A 160 6.58 14.58 8.36
CA GLU A 160 7.83 15.21 7.90
C GLU A 160 8.92 14.19 7.51
N SER A 161 8.89 13.02 8.13
CA SER A 161 9.82 11.92 7.86
C SER A 161 9.22 10.83 6.98
N THR A 162 8.07 11.07 6.35
CA THR A 162 7.45 10.09 5.46
C THR A 162 7.84 10.36 4.01
N THR A 163 8.41 9.34 3.37
CA THR A 163 8.64 9.33 1.92
C THR A 163 7.62 8.44 1.25
N CYS A 164 7.06 8.93 0.13
CA CYS A 164 6.02 8.24 -0.61
C CYS A 164 6.54 7.76 -1.96
N VAL A 165 6.29 6.49 -2.27
CA VAL A 165 6.57 5.88 -3.58
C VAL A 165 5.25 5.56 -4.26
N LEU A 166 5.00 6.16 -5.43
CA LEU A 166 3.86 5.80 -6.25
C LEU A 166 4.27 4.72 -7.25
N ARG A 167 3.77 3.50 -7.08
CA ARG A 167 4.05 2.38 -7.98
C ARG A 167 2.86 2.08 -8.85
N LEU A 168 3.10 2.05 -10.16
CA LEU A 168 2.15 1.65 -11.17
C LEU A 168 2.37 0.16 -11.47
N PHE A 169 1.29 -0.57 -11.66
CA PHE A 169 1.28 -2.00 -11.95
C PHE A 169 0.42 -2.30 -13.18
N SER A 170 0.92 -3.20 -14.00
CA SER A 170 0.21 -3.85 -15.10
C SER A 170 0.26 -5.36 -14.89
N TYR A 171 -0.88 -6.00 -15.04
CA TYR A 171 -1.02 -7.44 -14.97
C TYR A 171 -1.61 -7.94 -16.27
N LYS A 172 -0.89 -8.87 -16.90
CA LYS A 172 -1.41 -9.60 -18.06
C LYS A 172 -2.62 -10.47 -17.63
N PRO A 173 -3.55 -10.75 -18.56
CA PRO A 173 -4.62 -11.71 -18.31
C PRO A 173 -4.10 -13.08 -17.87
N PHE A 174 -4.98 -13.90 -17.29
CA PHE A 174 -4.67 -15.29 -16.98
C PHE A 174 -4.15 -16.03 -18.22
N GLN A 175 -3.08 -16.81 -18.06
CA GLN A 175 -2.45 -17.56 -19.14
C GLN A 175 -2.54 -19.07 -18.87
N GLU A 176 -3.52 -19.71 -19.50
CA GLU A 176 -3.69 -21.16 -19.41
C GLU A 176 -2.46 -21.91 -19.96
N GLY A 177 -2.01 -22.93 -19.23
CA GLY A 177 -0.86 -23.75 -19.60
C GLY A 177 0.51 -23.14 -19.30
N LEU A 178 0.59 -21.88 -18.84
CA LEU A 178 1.82 -21.30 -18.30
C LEU A 178 1.95 -21.64 -16.81
N GLU A 179 3.14 -22.08 -16.40
CA GLU A 179 3.46 -22.25 -14.97
C GLU A 179 3.31 -20.92 -14.23
N ASN A 180 2.59 -20.90 -13.11
CA ASN A 180 2.21 -19.68 -12.39
C ASN A 180 1.43 -18.67 -13.25
N GLY A 181 0.77 -19.13 -14.32
CA GLY A 181 -0.02 -18.31 -15.26
C GLY A 181 -1.28 -17.66 -14.66
N GLU A 182 -1.52 -17.83 -13.36
CA GLU A 182 -2.54 -17.11 -12.58
C GLU A 182 -1.94 -16.09 -11.58
N ILE A 183 -0.63 -16.13 -11.33
CA ILE A 183 0.00 -15.31 -10.30
C ILE A 183 0.31 -13.93 -10.87
N GLY A 184 -0.43 -12.93 -10.41
CA GLY A 184 -0.13 -11.51 -10.62
C GLY A 184 0.90 -11.00 -9.62
N THR A 185 0.73 -11.29 -8.33
CA THR A 185 1.70 -10.93 -7.28
C THR A 185 1.70 -12.04 -6.25
N ASN A 186 2.89 -12.51 -5.87
CA ASN A 186 3.06 -13.56 -4.85
C ASN A 186 2.55 -13.12 -3.47
N ILE A 187 2.34 -14.09 -2.59
CA ILE A 187 1.96 -13.83 -1.19
C ILE A 187 3.07 -13.04 -0.50
N HIS A 188 2.73 -11.89 0.08
CA HIS A 188 3.63 -11.05 0.85
C HIS A 188 2.85 -10.18 1.84
N THR A 189 3.59 -9.45 2.68
CA THR A 189 3.10 -8.27 3.41
C THR A 189 3.83 -7.03 2.90
N ASP A 190 3.25 -5.86 3.07
CA ASP A 190 3.93 -4.60 2.77
C ASP A 190 4.91 -4.22 3.89
N LYS A 191 5.94 -3.44 3.55
CA LYS A 191 7.07 -3.16 4.47
C LYS A 191 7.06 -1.73 5.03
N GLY A 192 6.19 -0.88 4.49
CA GLY A 192 5.99 0.50 4.91
C GLY A 192 4.96 0.64 6.03
N PHE A 193 4.45 1.86 6.18
CA PHE A 193 3.34 2.18 7.07
C PHE A 193 2.00 1.87 6.40
N LEU A 194 1.67 2.60 5.34
CA LEU A 194 0.43 2.42 4.60
C LEU A 194 0.68 2.14 3.12
N SER A 195 -0.21 1.32 2.58
CA SER A 195 -0.40 1.12 1.14
C SER A 195 -1.81 1.57 0.76
N ILE A 196 -1.91 2.55 -0.12
CA ILE A 196 -3.19 3.03 -0.67
C ILE A 196 -3.32 2.50 -2.10
N ILE A 197 -4.12 1.45 -2.24
CA ILE A 197 -4.28 0.70 -3.49
C ILE A 197 -5.52 1.21 -4.23
N HIS A 198 -5.30 1.68 -5.45
CA HIS A 198 -6.35 1.99 -6.41
C HIS A 198 -6.23 1.04 -7.60
N GLN A 199 -7.34 0.46 -8.07
CA GLN A 199 -7.30 -0.48 -9.19
C GLN A 199 -8.37 -0.20 -10.24
N LYS A 200 -8.12 -0.72 -11.46
CA LYS A 200 -9.07 -0.75 -12.57
C LYS A 200 -8.95 -2.09 -13.31
N GLY A 201 -10.09 -2.65 -13.67
CA GLY A 201 -10.19 -3.94 -14.36
C GLY A 201 -10.68 -5.07 -13.45
N VAL A 202 -10.11 -6.26 -13.63
CA VAL A 202 -10.55 -7.48 -12.93
C VAL A 202 -10.18 -7.45 -11.44
N ASN A 203 -11.08 -7.94 -10.58
CA ASN A 203 -10.78 -8.19 -9.17
C ASN A 203 -9.80 -9.37 -9.05
N GLY A 204 -8.58 -9.09 -8.61
CA GLY A 204 -7.55 -10.12 -8.38
C GLY A 204 -6.94 -10.13 -6.99
N LEU A 205 -7.11 -9.04 -6.22
CA LEU A 205 -6.54 -8.92 -4.88
C LEU A 205 -7.23 -9.88 -3.91
N ARG A 206 -6.43 -10.66 -3.19
CA ARG A 206 -6.85 -11.48 -2.06
C ARG A 206 -6.07 -11.06 -0.82
N VAL A 207 -6.75 -10.93 0.31
CA VAL A 207 -6.16 -10.59 1.60
C VAL A 207 -6.44 -11.71 2.60
N GLN A 208 -5.44 -12.05 3.41
CA GLN A 208 -5.56 -13.06 4.45
C GLN A 208 -5.88 -12.42 5.79
N THR A 209 -6.99 -12.81 6.39
CA THR A 209 -7.38 -12.44 7.76
C THR A 209 -6.41 -13.01 8.79
N ARG A 210 -6.48 -12.49 10.02
CA ARG A 210 -5.62 -12.93 11.13
C ARG A 210 -5.76 -14.42 11.47
N ASP A 211 -6.93 -15.02 11.23
CA ASP A 211 -7.20 -16.46 11.41
C ASP A 211 -6.85 -17.32 10.17
N GLY A 212 -6.25 -16.71 9.14
CA GLY A 212 -5.73 -17.41 7.96
C GLY A 212 -6.72 -17.59 6.81
N GLN A 213 -7.94 -17.08 6.91
CA GLN A 213 -8.93 -17.12 5.83
C GLN A 213 -8.61 -16.11 4.73
N TRP A 214 -8.90 -16.47 3.48
CA TRP A 214 -8.68 -15.57 2.33
C TRP A 214 -9.98 -14.85 1.95
N ILE A 215 -9.93 -13.53 1.95
CA ILE A 215 -10.97 -12.63 1.45
C ILE A 215 -10.62 -12.22 0.02
N HIS A 216 -11.55 -12.45 -0.91
CA HIS A 216 -11.51 -11.82 -2.22
C HIS A 216 -12.00 -10.39 -2.10
N VAL A 217 -11.18 -9.43 -2.51
CA VAL A 217 -11.55 -8.02 -2.39
C VAL A 217 -12.34 -7.59 -3.61
N ASP A 218 -13.64 -7.37 -3.41
CA ASP A 218 -14.48 -6.67 -4.36
C ASP A 218 -14.28 -5.17 -4.20
N PHE A 219 -13.85 -4.48 -5.26
CA PHE A 219 -13.63 -3.04 -5.25
C PHE A 219 -14.89 -2.30 -5.69
N PRO A 220 -15.55 -1.52 -4.79
CA PRO A 220 -16.51 -0.53 -5.22
C PRO A 220 -15.89 0.45 -6.23
N PRO A 221 -16.66 0.96 -7.20
CA PRO A 221 -16.19 2.03 -8.07
C PRO A 221 -15.64 3.21 -7.27
N ASP A 222 -14.54 3.80 -7.77
CA ASP A 222 -13.90 4.99 -7.18
C ASP A 222 -13.42 4.84 -5.72
N SER A 223 -13.23 3.61 -5.23
CA SER A 223 -12.72 3.30 -3.89
C SER A 223 -11.22 2.97 -3.87
N PHE A 224 -10.65 2.97 -2.67
CA PHE A 224 -9.27 2.58 -2.38
C PHE A 224 -9.27 1.42 -1.39
N VAL A 225 -8.30 0.52 -1.48
CA VAL A 225 -7.96 -0.35 -0.34
C VAL A 225 -6.85 0.34 0.44
N ILE A 226 -7.07 0.53 1.73
CA ILE A 226 -6.07 0.99 2.68
C ILE A 226 -5.54 -0.24 3.39
N MET A 227 -4.23 -0.45 3.37
CA MET A 227 -3.58 -1.60 3.98
C MET A 227 -2.41 -1.16 4.84
N ALA A 228 -2.29 -1.75 6.03
CA ALA A 228 -1.14 -1.57 6.91
C ALA A 228 0.01 -2.49 6.50
N GLY A 229 1.23 -1.95 6.58
CA GLY A 229 2.47 -2.71 6.41
C GLY A 229 3.16 -3.04 7.73
N ASP A 230 4.26 -3.78 7.62
CA ASP A 230 5.04 -4.31 8.73
C ASP A 230 5.62 -3.20 9.64
N ALA A 231 5.93 -2.01 9.09
CA ALA A 231 6.39 -0.89 9.90
C ALA A 231 5.27 -0.32 10.78
N TYR A 232 4.03 -0.34 10.28
CA TYR A 232 2.87 0.12 11.06
C TYR A 232 2.51 -0.88 12.16
N GLU A 233 2.57 -2.18 11.85
CA GLU A 233 2.44 -3.25 12.83
C GLU A 233 3.44 -3.02 13.97
N ALA A 234 4.72 -2.81 13.66
CA ALA A 234 5.74 -2.61 14.67
C ALA A 234 5.56 -1.30 15.46
N TRP A 235 5.26 -0.19 14.79
CA TRP A 235 4.95 1.10 15.43
C TRP A 235 3.81 0.96 16.44
N SER A 236 2.77 0.19 16.11
CA SER A 236 1.62 -0.06 17.00
C SER A 236 1.88 -1.13 18.07
N ASN A 237 3.13 -1.59 18.22
CA ASN A 237 3.53 -2.69 19.08
C ASN A 237 2.74 -4.00 18.82
N GLY A 238 2.46 -4.30 17.55
CA GLY A 238 1.77 -5.52 17.12
C GLY A 238 0.25 -5.47 17.21
N ARG A 239 -0.35 -4.31 17.52
CA ARG A 239 -1.80 -4.12 17.57
C ARG A 239 -2.43 -4.09 16.17
N ILE A 240 -1.88 -3.25 15.28
CA ILE A 240 -2.24 -3.21 13.87
C ILE A 240 -1.71 -4.47 13.18
N TYR A 241 -2.56 -5.12 12.40
CA TYR A 241 -2.20 -6.33 11.67
C TYR A 241 -1.63 -5.99 10.29
N SER A 242 -0.43 -6.48 9.96
CA SER A 242 0.10 -6.44 8.60
C SER A 242 -0.43 -7.65 7.80
N ALA A 243 -1.44 -7.41 6.97
CA ALA A 243 -2.17 -8.48 6.31
C ALA A 243 -1.39 -9.08 5.13
N LYS A 244 -1.23 -10.41 5.12
CA LYS A 244 -0.72 -11.11 3.94
C LYS A 244 -1.70 -10.94 2.79
N HIS A 245 -1.18 -10.69 1.61
CA HIS A 245 -2.00 -10.50 0.43
C HIS A 245 -1.27 -10.95 -0.83
N GLN A 246 -2.05 -11.19 -1.88
CA GLN A 246 -1.57 -11.61 -3.19
C GLN A 246 -2.52 -11.12 -4.29
N VAL A 247 -2.07 -11.18 -5.55
CA VAL A 247 -2.93 -10.93 -6.70
C VAL A 247 -3.00 -12.19 -7.54
N ILE A 248 -4.20 -12.72 -7.70
CA ILE A 248 -4.50 -13.85 -8.58
C ILE A 248 -5.33 -13.34 -9.76
N MET A 249 -4.80 -13.48 -10.96
CA MET A 249 -5.43 -13.08 -12.20
C MET A 249 -6.42 -14.14 -12.66
N THR A 250 -7.60 -13.69 -13.10
CA THR A 250 -8.64 -14.54 -13.67
C THR A 250 -9.19 -13.90 -14.94
N GLY A 251 -9.67 -14.72 -15.87
CA GLY A 251 -10.28 -14.23 -17.12
C GLY A 251 -9.27 -13.68 -18.13
N ASP A 252 -9.81 -13.02 -19.15
CA ASP A 252 -9.10 -12.62 -20.38
C ASP A 252 -8.75 -11.12 -20.44
N GLN A 253 -9.07 -10.34 -19.39
CA GLN A 253 -8.83 -8.91 -19.34
C GLN A 253 -7.59 -8.57 -18.50
N PRO A 254 -6.81 -7.54 -18.90
CA PRO A 254 -5.71 -7.05 -18.07
C PRO A 254 -6.23 -6.34 -16.82
N ARG A 255 -5.37 -6.23 -15.81
CA ARG A 255 -5.61 -5.44 -14.59
C ARG A 255 -4.52 -4.38 -14.46
N TYR A 256 -4.92 -3.20 -14.01
CA TYR A 256 -3.99 -2.14 -13.62
C TYR A 256 -4.24 -1.76 -12.17
N SER A 257 -3.17 -1.48 -11.43
CA SER A 257 -3.29 -0.85 -10.12
C SER A 257 -2.22 0.22 -9.94
N VAL A 258 -2.54 1.22 -9.13
CA VAL A 258 -1.62 2.27 -8.70
C VAL A 258 -1.65 2.27 -7.19
N ILE A 259 -0.47 2.13 -6.58
CA ILE A 259 -0.32 2.02 -5.13
C ILE A 259 0.60 3.13 -4.66
N LEU A 260 0.14 3.92 -3.69
CA LEU A 260 1.01 4.79 -2.92
C LEU A 260 1.50 4.01 -1.70
N PHE A 261 2.80 3.81 -1.60
CA PHE A 261 3.46 3.23 -0.43
C PHE A 261 4.10 4.34 0.40
N SER A 262 3.86 4.36 1.70
CA SER A 262 4.55 5.24 2.63
C SER A 262 5.61 4.52 3.44
N PHE A 263 6.80 5.10 3.49
CA PHE A 263 7.93 4.62 4.27
C PHE A 263 8.42 5.73 5.18
N LYS A 264 8.90 5.36 6.37
CA LYS A 264 9.55 6.31 7.26
C LYS A 264 11.04 6.42 6.91
N GLU A 265 11.49 7.63 6.67
CA GLU A 265 12.90 7.99 6.69
C GLU A 265 13.36 8.12 8.15
N GLY A 266 14.30 7.26 8.54
CA GLY A 266 14.78 7.17 9.92
C GLY A 266 14.13 6.05 10.74
N THR A 267 14.30 6.17 12.06
CA THR A 267 13.95 5.13 13.02
C THR A 267 12.45 5.06 13.27
N VAL A 268 11.85 3.89 13.06
CA VAL A 268 10.52 3.51 13.56
C VAL A 268 10.61 3.29 15.06
N GLU A 269 10.15 4.28 15.83
CA GLU A 269 10.02 4.23 17.28
C GLU A 269 8.64 3.70 17.68
N ILE A 270 8.57 2.97 18.79
CA ILE A 270 7.32 2.47 19.36
C ILE A 270 6.83 3.48 20.41
N PRO A 271 5.67 4.15 20.23
CA PRO A 271 5.14 5.07 21.22
C PRO A 271 4.86 4.40 22.56
N GLU A 272 5.09 5.11 23.67
CA GLU A 272 4.76 4.60 25.01
C GLU A 272 3.25 4.36 25.16
N GLU A 273 2.42 5.14 24.46
CA GLU A 273 0.95 5.05 24.51
C GLU A 273 0.38 3.75 23.93
N VAL A 274 1.15 3.01 23.13
CA VAL A 274 0.72 1.70 22.59
C VAL A 274 1.26 0.52 23.41
N VAL A 275 1.97 0.80 24.51
CA VAL A 275 2.51 -0.21 25.43
C VAL A 275 1.69 -0.20 26.73
N ASP A 276 1.11 -1.35 27.08
CA ASP A 276 0.36 -1.53 28.33
C ASP A 276 0.52 -2.96 28.89
N GLU A 277 -0.21 -3.29 29.96
CA GLU A 277 -0.14 -4.62 30.59
C GLU A 277 -0.63 -5.74 29.66
N GLU A 278 -1.56 -5.45 28.73
CA GLU A 278 -2.06 -6.41 27.75
C GLU A 278 -1.14 -6.51 26.52
N HIS A 279 -0.40 -5.43 26.21
CA HIS A 279 0.52 -5.30 25.08
C HIS A 279 1.90 -4.80 25.57
N PRO A 280 2.69 -5.65 26.27
CA PRO A 280 4.04 -5.28 26.69
C PRO A 280 4.92 -5.01 25.46
N LEU A 281 5.97 -4.19 25.61
CA LEU A 281 6.86 -3.83 24.50
C LEU A 281 7.47 -5.08 23.83
N GLN A 282 7.14 -5.29 22.55
CA GLN A 282 7.58 -6.46 21.77
C GLN A 282 8.64 -6.09 20.74
N TYR A 283 8.52 -4.92 20.11
CA TYR A 283 9.40 -4.48 19.03
C TYR A 283 10.49 -3.55 19.58
N LYS A 284 11.71 -3.72 19.07
CA LYS A 284 12.80 -2.75 19.27
C LYS A 284 12.74 -1.68 18.18
N PRO A 285 13.22 -0.44 18.42
CA PRO A 285 13.34 0.57 17.37
C PRO A 285 14.23 0.08 16.22
N PHE A 286 13.89 0.46 14.98
CA PHE A 286 14.63 0.06 13.78
C PHE A 286 14.49 1.08 12.64
N GLU A 287 15.45 1.07 11.71
CA GLU A 287 15.35 1.84 10.47
C GLU A 287 14.40 1.16 9.46
N ASN A 288 13.35 1.86 8.99
CA ASN A 288 12.36 1.26 8.08
C ASN A 288 13.03 0.74 6.79
N MET A 289 14.04 1.46 6.31
CA MET A 289 14.77 1.12 5.09
C MET A 289 15.62 -0.14 5.25
N GLU A 290 16.13 -0.41 6.46
CA GLU A 290 16.84 -1.66 6.77
C GLU A 290 15.90 -2.86 6.81
N LEU A 291 14.68 -2.70 7.34
CA LEU A 291 13.63 -3.74 7.26
C LEU A 291 13.32 -4.10 5.80
N LEU A 292 13.20 -3.09 4.93
CA LEU A 292 12.95 -3.29 3.51
C LEU A 292 14.12 -4.02 2.83
N GLN A 293 15.36 -3.65 3.13
CA GLN A 293 16.55 -4.34 2.63
C GLN A 293 16.65 -5.78 3.12
N TYR A 294 16.36 -6.02 4.40
CA TYR A 294 16.36 -7.36 5.00
C TYR A 294 15.35 -8.30 4.32
N TYR A 295 14.19 -7.79 3.94
CA TYR A 295 13.20 -8.56 3.19
C TYR A 295 13.73 -8.96 1.81
N TYR A 296 14.33 -8.02 1.08
CA TYR A 296 14.84 -8.29 -0.27
C TYR A 296 16.15 -9.09 -0.31
N SER A 297 16.93 -9.14 0.77
CA SER A 297 18.14 -9.97 0.84
C SER A 297 17.86 -11.48 0.89
N GLY A 298 16.59 -11.90 0.90
CA GLY A 298 16.21 -13.31 0.89
C GLY A 298 16.65 -14.05 2.15
N THR A 299 16.93 -13.32 3.23
CA THR A 299 17.14 -13.89 4.56
C THR A 299 15.92 -14.74 4.87
N PRO A 300 16.06 -15.99 5.36
CA PRO A 300 14.94 -16.90 5.51
C PRO A 300 14.00 -16.35 6.58
N SER A 301 13.06 -15.49 6.19
CA SER A 301 11.87 -15.26 6.96
C SER A 301 11.17 -16.61 6.96
N ASP A 302 10.80 -17.07 8.15
CA ASP A 302 9.66 -17.95 8.24
C ASP A 302 8.53 -17.23 7.52
N MET A 303 8.23 -17.64 6.27
CA MET A 303 7.19 -17.06 5.41
C MET A 303 5.78 -17.21 6.05
N SER A 304 5.71 -17.73 7.28
CA SER A 304 4.56 -17.77 8.16
C SER A 304 4.30 -16.45 8.90
N GLY A 305 5.27 -15.55 9.12
CA GLY A 305 5.13 -14.34 9.95
C GLY A 305 5.42 -12.99 9.27
N SER A 306 5.19 -11.89 10.01
CA SER A 306 5.53 -10.50 9.64
C SER A 306 7.06 -10.32 9.55
N ALA A 307 7.56 -9.60 8.53
CA ALA A 307 9.00 -9.41 8.39
C ALA A 307 9.56 -8.54 9.52
N ALA A 308 8.76 -7.61 10.06
CA ALA A 308 9.14 -6.81 11.22
C ALA A 308 9.40 -7.67 12.46
N LYS A 309 8.56 -8.68 12.73
CA LYS A 309 8.80 -9.61 13.85
C LYS A 309 10.15 -10.32 13.71
N SER A 310 10.42 -10.86 12.53
CA SER A 310 11.68 -11.54 12.23
C SER A 310 12.88 -10.60 12.37
N PHE A 311 12.77 -9.38 11.83
CA PHE A 311 13.80 -8.35 11.90
C PHE A 311 14.10 -7.90 13.34
N CYS A 312 13.04 -7.77 14.16
CA CYS A 312 13.15 -7.42 15.57
C CYS A 312 13.61 -8.61 16.45
N GLY A 313 13.61 -9.84 15.94
CA GLY A 313 13.98 -11.04 16.69
C GLY A 313 12.86 -11.56 17.59
N ILE A 314 11.60 -11.26 17.26
CA ILE A 314 10.40 -11.71 17.98
C ILE A 314 10.06 -13.12 17.48
N THR A 315 9.99 -14.08 18.41
CA THR A 315 9.55 -15.46 18.10
C THR A 315 8.03 -15.54 18.15
N ALA A 316 7.43 -16.27 17.19
CA ALA A 316 5.99 -16.46 17.08
C ALA A 316 5.43 -17.44 18.13
#